data_AF-A0A4R2TRM9-F1
#
_entry.id   AF-A0A4R2TRM9-F1
#
_cell.length_a   1.000
_cell.length_b   1.000
_cell.length_c   1.000
_cell.angle_alpha   90.00
_cell.angle_beta   90.00
_cell.angle_gamma   90.00
#
_symmetry.space_group_name_H-M   'P 1'
#
loop_
_entity.id
_entity.type
_entity.pdbx_description
1 polymer ?
#
loop_
_entity_poly.entity_id
_entity_poly.type
_entity_poly.pdbx_seq_one_letter_code
_entity_poly.pdbx_strand_id
1 'polypeptide(L)'
;MNKLTVVAAALAAACAPLAAVAKPVIDCPNRNTPFSANSPMIDLMLSPAASAVLAKAMPGKMGAPLPSNSAGTTAPTFMAILTLKEVSYFTGIKPDAIAAIDVELRKLPVTAADRVARCARYDNDVPAFTLTAGKPHLLLFEKINGFKDVPSVNAAHAAILAMAERNGWAIVSTESAGTFNPRTLRQFDAVIWNNVSGDVLTLSQRRAFQRWLNAGGAFIGVHSSAGDPVYFWDWYPDALLGARFIGHPMNPQFQPARIAVNGAHPLARGLPAEWTMKDEWYSFRTNPRTIGAQVVLSLDESSYKPDGPMGQNLRMGDHPIAWTNCLGKGRMFYAAIGHLPETYNDPHYAALLENAIAWAATDKQACDKH
;
A
#
# COMPACT_ATOMS: atom_id res chain seq x y z
N MET A 1 44.42 -37.35 -54.92
CA MET A 1 43.83 -35.99 -54.97
C MET A 1 42.39 -36.09 -54.48
N ASN A 2 42.12 -35.36 -53.39
CA ASN A 2 40.89 -35.15 -52.60
C ASN A 2 39.57 -35.78 -53.06
N LYS A 3 38.94 -36.53 -52.14
CA LYS A 3 37.48 -36.50 -51.98
C LYS A 3 37.15 -36.09 -50.54
N LEU A 4 36.50 -34.92 -50.45
CA LEU A 4 36.06 -34.23 -49.24
C LEU A 4 35.14 -35.11 -48.39
N THR A 5 35.40 -35.14 -47.09
CA THR A 5 34.48 -35.60 -46.06
C THR A 5 33.47 -34.47 -45.78
N VAL A 6 32.19 -34.68 -46.10
CA VAL A 6 31.11 -33.76 -45.73
C VAL A 6 30.59 -34.18 -44.35
N VAL A 7 30.85 -33.35 -43.35
CA VAL A 7 30.26 -33.47 -42.01
C VAL A 7 28.86 -32.84 -42.05
N ALA A 8 27.81 -33.65 -41.95
CA ALA A 8 26.45 -33.18 -41.81
C ALA A 8 26.23 -32.71 -40.35
N ALA A 9 26.15 -31.39 -40.15
CA ALA A 9 25.72 -30.81 -38.89
C ALA A 9 24.19 -30.93 -38.77
N ALA A 10 23.72 -31.77 -37.83
CA ALA A 10 22.32 -31.81 -37.47
C ALA A 10 21.97 -30.57 -36.64
N LEU A 11 21.21 -29.62 -37.21
CA LEU A 11 20.56 -28.56 -36.45
C LEU A 11 19.41 -29.17 -35.64
N ALA A 12 19.64 -29.41 -34.35
CA ALA A 12 18.56 -29.60 -33.39
C ALA A 12 17.88 -28.26 -33.15
N ALA A 13 16.71 -28.05 -33.77
CA ALA A 13 15.84 -26.92 -33.46
C ALA A 13 15.29 -27.12 -32.03
N ALA A 14 15.88 -26.41 -31.07
CA ALA A 14 15.33 -26.29 -29.72
C ALA A 14 14.00 -25.53 -29.79
N CYS A 15 12.87 -26.25 -29.79
CA CYS A 15 11.57 -25.67 -29.48
C CYS A 15 11.57 -25.24 -28.01
N ALA A 16 11.89 -23.97 -27.75
CA ALA A 16 11.54 -23.35 -26.49
C ALA A 16 10.00 -23.33 -26.37
N PRO A 17 9.41 -23.77 -25.26
CA PRO A 17 7.97 -23.67 -25.08
C PRO A 17 7.58 -22.19 -25.11
N LEU A 18 6.66 -21.83 -26.00
CA LEU A 18 5.97 -20.54 -25.98
C LEU A 18 5.39 -20.36 -24.58
N ALA A 19 5.91 -19.38 -23.83
CA ALA A 19 5.34 -19.01 -22.54
C ALA A 19 3.85 -18.71 -22.75
N ALA A 20 2.99 -19.47 -22.09
CA ALA A 20 1.55 -19.25 -22.16
C ALA A 20 1.29 -17.80 -21.72
N VAL A 21 0.72 -16.99 -22.62
CA VAL A 21 0.33 -15.62 -22.29
C VAL A 21 -0.66 -15.69 -21.14
N ALA A 22 -0.29 -15.15 -19.98
CA ALA A 22 -1.14 -15.12 -18.79
C ALA A 22 -2.50 -14.50 -19.16
N LYS A 23 -3.59 -15.11 -18.71
CA LYS A 23 -4.93 -14.60 -19.01
C LYS A 23 -5.07 -13.18 -18.43
N PRO A 24 -5.54 -12.20 -19.21
CA PRO A 24 -5.71 -10.84 -18.71
C PRO A 24 -6.61 -10.81 -17.47
N VAL A 25 -6.22 -10.02 -16.48
CA VAL A 25 -7.05 -9.77 -15.29
C VAL A 25 -8.31 -9.02 -15.71
N ILE A 26 -9.48 -9.52 -15.29
CA ILE A 26 -10.78 -8.92 -15.61
C ILE A 26 -11.66 -8.69 -14.38
N ASP A 27 -11.26 -9.15 -13.19
CA ASP A 27 -11.99 -8.98 -11.94
C ASP A 27 -11.44 -7.82 -11.10
N CYS A 28 -11.05 -6.73 -11.76
CA CYS A 28 -10.46 -5.58 -11.09
C CYS A 28 -11.50 -4.56 -10.56
N PRO A 29 -11.14 -3.80 -9.51
CA PRO A 29 -11.86 -2.63 -9.05
C PRO A 29 -12.11 -1.61 -10.17
N ASN A 30 -13.22 -0.90 -10.09
CA ASN A 30 -13.64 0.13 -11.05
C ASN A 30 -13.76 -0.29 -12.51
N ARG A 31 -13.59 -1.57 -12.88
CA ARG A 31 -13.65 -2.02 -14.28
C ARG A 31 -14.84 -1.47 -15.05
N ASN A 32 -16.03 -1.57 -14.48
CA ASN A 32 -17.29 -1.18 -15.14
C ASN A 32 -17.87 0.13 -14.59
N THR A 33 -17.18 0.81 -13.65
CA THR A 33 -17.71 2.01 -13.00
C THR A 33 -17.79 3.16 -14.00
N PRO A 34 -18.94 3.86 -14.14
CA PRO A 34 -19.02 5.06 -14.96
C PRO A 34 -17.95 6.09 -14.60
N PHE A 35 -17.45 6.83 -15.59
CA PHE A 35 -16.50 7.91 -15.31
C PHE A 35 -17.16 9.02 -14.47
N SER A 36 -16.40 9.58 -13.53
CA SER A 36 -16.81 10.70 -12.70
C SER A 36 -15.57 11.44 -12.17
N ALA A 37 -15.75 12.59 -11.54
CA ALA A 37 -14.68 13.31 -10.84
C ALA A 37 -14.11 12.51 -9.65
N ASN A 38 -14.82 11.49 -9.15
CA ASN A 38 -14.36 10.57 -8.10
C ASN A 38 -13.64 9.33 -8.65
N SER A 39 -13.55 9.18 -9.97
CA SER A 39 -12.75 8.11 -10.58
C SER A 39 -11.26 8.32 -10.27
N PRO A 40 -10.47 7.25 -10.14
CA PRO A 40 -9.02 7.36 -10.10
C PRO A 40 -8.52 8.14 -11.32
N MET A 41 -7.59 9.07 -11.13
CA MET A 41 -7.04 9.88 -12.22
C MET A 41 -6.43 9.00 -13.31
N ILE A 42 -5.77 7.90 -12.94
CA ILE A 42 -5.24 6.92 -13.89
C ILE A 42 -6.34 6.35 -14.79
N ASP A 43 -7.55 6.11 -14.27
CA ASP A 43 -8.67 5.57 -15.07
C ASP A 43 -9.17 6.62 -16.07
N LEU A 44 -9.21 7.90 -15.68
CA LEU A 44 -9.59 9.00 -16.57
C LEU A 44 -8.54 9.20 -17.67
N MET A 45 -7.26 9.10 -17.32
CA MET A 45 -6.14 9.31 -18.24
C MET A 45 -5.93 8.16 -19.22
N LEU A 46 -6.27 6.93 -18.83
CA LEU A 46 -6.21 5.75 -19.70
C LEU A 46 -7.26 5.79 -20.82
N SER A 47 -8.37 6.51 -20.62
CA SER A 47 -9.44 6.62 -21.61
C SER A 47 -9.22 7.83 -22.52
N PRO A 48 -9.09 7.66 -23.85
CA PRO A 48 -8.93 8.80 -24.76
C PRO A 48 -10.07 9.81 -24.65
N ALA A 49 -11.32 9.34 -24.46
CA ALA A 49 -12.49 10.20 -24.34
C ALA A 49 -12.50 11.01 -23.03
N ALA A 50 -12.24 10.36 -21.89
CA ALA A 50 -12.20 11.06 -20.61
C ALA A 50 -10.99 12.00 -20.53
N SER A 51 -9.83 11.57 -21.02
CA SER A 51 -8.64 12.41 -21.12
C SER A 51 -8.87 13.66 -21.98
N ALA A 52 -9.65 13.56 -23.07
CA ALA A 52 -10.03 14.72 -23.87
C ALA A 52 -10.93 15.71 -23.11
N VAL A 53 -11.87 15.23 -22.28
CA VAL A 53 -12.67 16.08 -21.39
C VAL A 53 -11.76 16.83 -20.41
N LEU A 54 -10.80 16.12 -19.81
CA LEU A 54 -9.83 16.71 -18.89
C LEU A 54 -8.96 17.78 -19.56
N ALA A 55 -8.40 17.48 -20.73
CA ALA A 55 -7.53 18.39 -21.48
C ALA A 55 -8.27 19.69 -21.87
N LYS A 56 -9.54 19.59 -22.26
CA LYS A 56 -10.38 20.75 -22.60
C LYS A 56 -10.64 21.64 -21.39
N ALA A 57 -10.92 21.04 -20.23
CA ALA A 57 -11.28 21.78 -19.03
C ALA A 57 -10.07 22.32 -18.25
N MET A 58 -8.88 21.76 -18.48
CA MET A 58 -7.66 22.05 -17.72
C MET A 58 -6.45 22.31 -18.65
N PRO A 59 -6.54 23.26 -19.60
CA PRO A 59 -5.48 23.49 -20.58
C PRO A 59 -4.16 23.87 -19.88
N GLY A 60 -3.09 23.12 -20.15
CA GLY A 60 -1.76 23.36 -19.58
C GLY A 60 -1.60 23.02 -18.09
N LYS A 61 -2.63 22.51 -17.41
CA LYS A 61 -2.60 22.19 -15.97
C LYS A 61 -2.30 20.73 -15.63
N MET A 62 -2.38 19.83 -16.61
CA MET A 62 -2.03 18.41 -16.46
C MET A 62 -0.50 18.14 -16.38
N GLY A 63 0.31 19.19 -16.26
CA GLY A 63 1.78 19.14 -16.13
C GLY A 63 2.31 19.94 -14.94
N ALA A 64 1.47 20.22 -13.93
CA ALA A 64 1.94 20.78 -12.66
C ALA A 64 3.07 19.91 -12.07
N PRO A 65 4.02 20.47 -11.30
CA PRO A 65 5.17 19.74 -10.78
C PRO A 65 4.70 18.73 -9.74
N LEU A 66 4.20 17.59 -10.21
CA LEU A 66 4.18 16.35 -9.47
C LEU A 66 5.64 15.88 -9.38
N PRO A 67 6.04 15.16 -8.31
CA PRO A 67 7.35 14.53 -8.24
C PRO A 67 7.66 13.82 -9.56
N SER A 68 8.90 13.93 -10.05
CA SER A 68 9.26 13.77 -11.48
C SER A 68 8.99 12.40 -12.12
N ASN A 69 8.35 11.46 -11.42
CA ASN A 69 8.17 10.07 -11.80
C ASN A 69 6.69 9.60 -11.69
N SER A 70 5.72 10.54 -11.66
CA SER A 70 4.45 10.31 -10.96
C SER A 70 3.16 10.70 -11.70
N ALA A 71 3.27 11.30 -12.88
CA ALA A 71 2.13 11.85 -13.63
C ALA A 71 1.63 10.95 -14.78
N GLY A 72 2.11 9.70 -14.86
CA GLY A 72 1.83 8.78 -15.96
C GLY A 72 0.63 7.85 -15.73
N THR A 73 0.30 7.07 -16.75
CA THR A 73 -0.73 6.02 -16.73
C THR A 73 -0.18 4.62 -16.44
N THR A 74 1.12 4.49 -16.23
CA THR A 74 1.78 3.23 -15.87
C THR A 74 2.01 3.19 -14.37
N ALA A 75 1.51 2.15 -13.70
CA ALA A 75 1.77 1.91 -12.29
C ALA A 75 3.23 1.45 -12.07
N PRO A 76 3.92 1.88 -10.99
CA PRO A 76 3.45 2.79 -9.94
C PRO A 76 3.31 4.25 -10.41
N THR A 77 2.20 4.91 -10.04
CA THR A 77 1.94 6.32 -10.38
C THR A 77 1.06 6.99 -9.33
N PHE A 78 1.27 8.28 -9.05
CA PHE A 78 0.36 9.04 -8.16
C PHE A 78 -1.05 9.14 -8.74
N MET A 79 -1.21 9.02 -10.06
CA MET A 79 -2.53 9.04 -10.68
C MET A 79 -3.40 7.85 -10.23
N ALA A 80 -2.81 6.79 -9.68
CA ALA A 80 -3.54 5.66 -9.11
C ALA A 80 -4.09 5.92 -7.69
N ILE A 81 -3.68 7.00 -7.03
CA ILE A 81 -4.04 7.35 -5.65
C ILE A 81 -4.70 8.73 -5.54
N LEU A 82 -5.07 9.36 -6.65
CA LEU A 82 -5.69 10.68 -6.70
C LEU A 82 -7.01 10.63 -7.47
N THR A 83 -7.94 11.51 -7.10
CA THR A 83 -9.08 11.88 -7.96
C THR A 83 -8.90 13.31 -8.49
N LEU A 84 -9.89 13.81 -9.24
CA LEU A 84 -9.87 15.19 -9.73
C LEU A 84 -9.82 16.20 -8.58
N LYS A 85 -10.42 15.85 -7.43
CA LYS A 85 -10.42 16.69 -6.24
C LYS A 85 -9.00 16.86 -5.69
N GLU A 86 -8.26 15.79 -5.53
CA GLU A 86 -6.90 15.90 -4.99
C GLU A 86 -5.96 16.59 -5.98
N VAL A 87 -6.11 16.33 -7.29
CA VAL A 87 -5.36 17.07 -8.32
C VAL A 87 -5.67 18.57 -8.29
N SER A 88 -6.89 18.97 -7.91
CA SER A 88 -7.27 20.38 -7.84
C SER A 88 -6.46 21.18 -6.81
N TYR A 89 -6.00 20.54 -5.72
CA TYR A 89 -5.15 21.18 -4.71
C TYR A 89 -3.78 21.58 -5.25
N PHE A 90 -3.26 20.86 -6.25
CA PHE A 90 -1.96 21.16 -6.88
C PHE A 90 -2.08 22.10 -8.09
N THR A 91 -3.25 22.13 -8.74
CA THR A 91 -3.47 22.83 -10.01
C THR A 91 -4.32 24.10 -9.88
N GLY A 92 -4.88 24.34 -8.69
CA GLY A 92 -5.75 25.48 -8.40
C GLY A 92 -7.06 25.45 -9.18
N ILE A 93 -7.59 24.27 -9.47
CA ILE A 93 -8.88 24.13 -10.15
C ILE A 93 -10.00 24.36 -9.14
N LYS A 94 -10.98 25.19 -9.51
CA LYS A 94 -12.09 25.56 -8.62
C LYS A 94 -13.11 24.43 -8.51
N PRO A 95 -13.81 24.28 -7.37
CA PRO A 95 -14.87 23.28 -7.19
C PRO A 95 -15.95 23.28 -8.28
N ASP A 96 -16.40 24.46 -8.74
CA ASP A 96 -17.43 24.55 -9.79
C ASP A 96 -16.94 23.97 -11.14
N ALA A 97 -15.65 24.14 -11.44
CA ALA A 97 -15.04 23.53 -12.62
C ALA A 97 -14.98 22.01 -12.50
N ILE A 98 -14.70 21.47 -11.29
CA ILE A 98 -14.75 20.03 -11.03
C ILE A 98 -16.16 19.49 -11.27
N ALA A 99 -17.19 20.19 -10.78
CA ALA A 99 -18.58 19.80 -10.99
C ALA A 99 -18.97 19.81 -12.48
N ALA A 100 -18.52 20.81 -13.24
CA ALA A 100 -18.75 20.85 -14.69
C ALA A 100 -18.03 19.70 -15.42
N ILE A 101 -16.80 19.37 -15.02
CA ILE A 101 -16.06 18.23 -15.57
C ILE A 101 -16.78 16.91 -15.24
N ASP A 102 -17.28 16.74 -14.02
CA ASP A 102 -18.01 15.55 -13.59
C ASP A 102 -19.25 15.29 -14.47
N VAL A 103 -19.99 16.35 -14.80
CA VAL A 103 -21.15 16.27 -15.70
C VAL A 103 -20.77 15.75 -17.09
N GLU A 104 -19.65 16.22 -17.67
CA GLU A 104 -19.19 15.74 -18.96
C GLU A 104 -18.64 14.31 -18.90
N LEU A 105 -17.89 13.97 -17.86
CA LEU A 105 -17.36 12.62 -17.65
C LEU A 105 -18.48 11.58 -17.57
N ARG A 106 -19.56 11.88 -16.84
CA ARG A 106 -20.69 10.94 -16.65
C ARG A 106 -21.46 10.64 -17.94
N LYS A 107 -21.31 11.45 -18.99
CA LYS A 107 -21.93 11.19 -20.31
C LYS A 107 -21.15 10.13 -21.10
N LEU A 108 -19.89 9.87 -20.75
CA LEU A 108 -19.04 8.97 -21.52
C LEU A 108 -19.36 7.50 -21.22
N PRO A 109 -19.46 6.65 -22.26
CA PRO A 109 -19.58 5.21 -22.05
C PRO A 109 -18.24 4.62 -21.58
N VAL A 110 -18.29 3.57 -20.77
CA VAL A 110 -17.11 2.74 -20.45
C VAL A 110 -16.95 1.67 -21.53
N THR A 111 -15.98 1.84 -22.42
CA THR A 111 -15.73 0.94 -23.55
C THR A 111 -15.12 -0.39 -23.10
N ALA A 112 -15.00 -1.36 -24.01
CA ALA A 112 -14.27 -2.59 -23.74
C ALA A 112 -12.77 -2.32 -23.51
N ALA A 113 -12.18 -1.38 -24.26
CA ALA A 113 -10.79 -0.97 -24.11
C ALA A 113 -10.52 -0.35 -22.73
N ASP A 114 -11.42 0.52 -22.25
CA ASP A 114 -11.30 1.11 -20.91
C ASP A 114 -11.28 0.02 -19.82
N ARG A 115 -12.16 -0.97 -19.93
CA ARG A 115 -12.24 -2.09 -18.97
C ARG A 115 -10.94 -2.89 -18.91
N VAL A 116 -10.32 -3.14 -20.07
CA VAL A 116 -9.03 -3.87 -20.15
C VAL A 116 -7.92 -3.00 -19.57
N ALA A 117 -7.85 -1.72 -19.97
CA ALA A 117 -6.82 -0.79 -19.51
C ALA A 117 -6.84 -0.59 -17.99
N ARG A 118 -8.03 -0.42 -17.39
CA ARG A 118 -8.18 -0.30 -15.92
C ARG A 118 -7.68 -1.52 -15.17
N CYS A 119 -7.87 -2.72 -15.72
CA CYS A 119 -7.43 -3.95 -15.07
C CYS A 119 -5.96 -4.28 -15.26
N ALA A 120 -5.26 -3.65 -16.21
CA ALA A 120 -3.87 -3.97 -16.54
C ALA A 120 -2.87 -3.72 -15.39
N ARG A 121 -3.21 -2.88 -14.40
CA ARG A 121 -2.38 -2.63 -13.20
C ARG A 121 -2.49 -3.73 -12.12
N TYR A 122 -3.41 -4.67 -12.27
CA TYR A 122 -3.58 -5.79 -11.33
C TYR A 122 -3.02 -7.06 -11.95
N ASP A 123 -2.53 -7.97 -11.11
CA ASP A 123 -1.98 -9.26 -11.50
C ASP A 123 -2.67 -10.41 -10.76
N ASN A 124 -2.59 -11.61 -11.33
CA ASN A 124 -3.14 -12.84 -10.74
C ASN A 124 -2.10 -13.97 -10.68
N ASP A 125 -0.84 -13.66 -10.96
CA ASP A 125 0.22 -14.66 -10.99
C ASP A 125 0.48 -15.18 -9.57
N VAL A 126 0.67 -16.49 -9.42
CA VAL A 126 1.01 -17.07 -8.11
C VAL A 126 2.46 -17.52 -8.19
N PRO A 127 3.40 -16.77 -7.59
CA PRO A 127 4.80 -17.16 -7.60
C PRO A 127 4.96 -18.50 -6.88
N ALA A 128 5.90 -19.32 -7.37
CA ALA A 128 6.33 -20.49 -6.65
C ALA A 128 7.23 -20.06 -5.48
N PHE A 129 6.98 -20.60 -4.30
CA PHE A 129 7.81 -20.37 -3.12
C PHE A 129 7.95 -21.66 -2.31
N THR A 130 9.05 -21.76 -1.56
CA THR A 130 9.35 -22.87 -0.67
C THR A 130 9.28 -22.37 0.76
N LEU A 131 8.44 -22.98 1.58
CA LEU A 131 8.29 -22.63 3.00
C LEU A 131 8.87 -23.75 3.86
N THR A 132 9.76 -23.38 4.79
CA THR A 132 10.34 -24.33 5.74
C THR A 132 9.32 -24.68 6.82
N ALA A 133 8.94 -25.97 6.91
CA ALA A 133 8.00 -26.45 7.91
C ALA A 133 8.46 -26.19 9.36
N GLY A 134 7.51 -26.04 10.28
CA GLY A 134 7.77 -25.87 11.72
C GLY A 134 8.20 -24.47 12.13
N LYS A 135 8.23 -23.51 11.20
CA LYS A 135 8.51 -22.09 11.46
C LYS A 135 7.26 -21.25 11.23
N PRO A 136 7.10 -20.09 11.89
CA PRO A 136 6.09 -19.13 11.47
C PRO A 136 6.35 -18.67 10.03
N HIS A 137 5.31 -18.67 9.20
CA HIS A 137 5.40 -18.31 7.79
C HIS A 137 4.93 -16.87 7.56
N LEU A 138 5.77 -16.03 6.97
CA LEU A 138 5.50 -14.63 6.70
C LEU A 138 5.47 -14.35 5.20
N LEU A 139 4.43 -13.65 4.74
CA LEU A 139 4.38 -13.10 3.39
C LEU A 139 4.71 -11.60 3.46
N LEU A 140 5.88 -11.22 2.95
CA LEU A 140 6.24 -9.82 2.71
C LEU A 140 5.67 -9.40 1.35
N PHE A 141 4.71 -8.49 1.35
CA PHE A 141 4.03 -8.03 0.15
C PHE A 141 4.44 -6.60 -0.19
N GLU A 142 4.93 -6.41 -1.41
CA GLU A 142 5.63 -5.20 -1.84
C GLU A 142 5.08 -4.64 -3.17
N LYS A 143 3.91 -5.11 -3.62
CA LYS A 143 3.25 -4.55 -4.81
C LYS A 143 2.85 -3.10 -4.53
N ILE A 144 3.16 -2.21 -5.46
CA ILE A 144 2.80 -0.79 -5.35
C ILE A 144 2.21 -0.34 -6.69
N ASN A 145 0.96 0.14 -6.66
CA ASN A 145 0.31 0.77 -7.81
C ASN A 145 0.32 2.31 -7.73
N GLY A 146 0.44 2.85 -6.50
CA GLY A 146 0.50 4.28 -6.19
C GLY A 146 1.92 4.84 -6.18
N PHE A 147 2.31 5.50 -5.09
CA PHE A 147 3.66 6.06 -4.93
C PHE A 147 4.65 5.01 -4.41
N LYS A 148 5.80 4.87 -5.08
CA LYS A 148 6.89 3.99 -4.65
C LYS A 148 8.08 4.82 -4.16
N ASP A 149 8.22 4.93 -2.84
CA ASP A 149 9.44 5.44 -2.22
C ASP A 149 10.48 4.31 -2.12
N VAL A 150 11.35 4.23 -3.14
CA VAL A 150 12.33 3.15 -3.28
C VAL A 150 13.29 3.06 -2.07
N PRO A 151 13.89 4.17 -1.57
CA PRO A 151 14.66 4.16 -0.33
C PRO A 151 13.95 3.53 0.87
N SER A 152 12.72 3.98 1.18
CA SER A 152 11.92 3.43 2.29
C SER A 152 11.65 1.93 2.11
N VAL A 153 11.12 1.55 0.94
CA VAL A 153 10.75 0.16 0.63
C VAL A 153 11.96 -0.77 0.79
N ASN A 154 13.12 -0.39 0.26
CA ASN A 154 14.34 -1.20 0.33
C ASN A 154 14.87 -1.32 1.77
N ALA A 155 14.84 -0.24 2.55
CA ALA A 155 15.29 -0.26 3.94
C ALA A 155 14.39 -1.15 4.81
N ALA A 156 13.08 -1.02 4.65
CA ALA A 156 12.09 -1.85 5.32
C ALA A 156 12.24 -3.34 4.95
N HIS A 157 12.41 -3.64 3.66
CA HIS A 157 12.64 -4.99 3.17
C HIS A 157 13.85 -5.63 3.87
N ALA A 158 15.00 -4.93 3.84
CA ALA A 158 16.23 -5.42 4.45
C ALA A 158 16.07 -5.65 5.96
N ALA A 159 15.44 -4.71 6.67
CA ALA A 159 15.21 -4.83 8.11
C ALA A 159 14.29 -6.01 8.46
N ILE A 160 13.18 -6.18 7.73
CA ILE A 160 12.22 -7.26 7.97
C ILE A 160 12.84 -8.64 7.66
N LEU A 161 13.62 -8.78 6.58
CA LEU A 161 14.35 -10.03 6.31
C LEU A 161 15.37 -10.34 7.41
N ALA A 162 16.11 -9.34 7.88
CA ALA A 162 17.06 -9.53 8.98
C ALA A 162 16.36 -9.92 10.29
N MET A 163 15.18 -9.35 10.58
CA MET A 163 14.35 -9.76 11.72
C MET A 163 13.89 -11.22 11.57
N ALA A 164 13.44 -11.61 10.39
CA ALA A 164 13.00 -12.98 10.11
C ALA A 164 14.14 -13.99 10.28
N GLU A 165 15.35 -13.67 9.82
CA GLU A 165 16.53 -14.50 10.01
C GLU A 165 16.84 -14.69 11.51
N ARG A 166 16.93 -13.60 12.28
CA ARG A 166 17.24 -13.65 13.72
C ARG A 166 16.21 -14.44 14.53
N ASN A 167 14.94 -14.36 14.16
CA ASN A 167 13.84 -15.01 14.88
C ASN A 167 13.46 -16.38 14.31
N GLY A 168 14.15 -16.84 13.26
CA GLY A 168 13.87 -18.13 12.63
C GLY A 168 12.50 -18.20 11.95
N TRP A 169 11.96 -17.08 11.45
CA TRP A 169 10.74 -17.05 10.66
C TRP A 169 11.02 -17.43 9.20
N ALA A 170 10.12 -18.18 8.57
CA ALA A 170 10.20 -18.45 7.14
C ALA A 170 9.48 -17.33 6.39
N ILE A 171 10.24 -16.45 5.73
CA ILE A 171 9.71 -15.29 5.03
C ILE A 171 9.85 -15.43 3.50
N VAL A 172 8.83 -15.01 2.77
CA VAL A 172 8.83 -14.92 1.31
C VAL A 172 8.40 -13.51 0.92
N SER A 173 9.18 -12.85 0.07
CA SER A 173 8.76 -11.56 -0.53
C SER A 173 8.14 -11.72 -1.91
N THR A 174 7.16 -10.87 -2.23
CA THR A 174 6.55 -10.80 -3.55
C THR A 174 5.93 -9.44 -3.86
N GLU A 175 6.02 -9.03 -5.13
CA GLU A 175 5.24 -7.93 -5.70
C GLU A 175 3.96 -8.41 -6.42
N SER A 176 3.62 -9.71 -6.29
CA SER A 176 2.48 -10.30 -7.00
C SER A 176 1.25 -10.49 -6.10
N ALA A 177 0.16 -9.80 -6.47
CA ALA A 177 -1.11 -9.86 -5.75
C ALA A 177 -1.86 -11.18 -5.94
N GLY A 178 -1.49 -12.02 -6.92
CA GLY A 178 -2.09 -13.34 -7.07
C GLY A 178 -1.89 -14.25 -5.84
N THR A 179 -0.94 -13.93 -4.96
CA THR A 179 -0.80 -14.58 -3.64
C THR A 179 -2.01 -14.36 -2.70
N PHE A 180 -2.86 -13.37 -2.94
CA PHE A 180 -4.07 -13.13 -2.16
C PHE A 180 -5.23 -14.03 -2.61
N ASN A 181 -5.03 -15.34 -2.50
CA ASN A 181 -6.06 -16.34 -2.75
C ASN A 181 -6.13 -17.34 -1.57
N PRO A 182 -7.24 -18.06 -1.38
CA PRO A 182 -7.40 -18.95 -0.21
C PRO A 182 -6.31 -20.03 -0.11
N ARG A 183 -5.84 -20.56 -1.25
CA ARG A 183 -4.80 -21.59 -1.28
C ARG A 183 -3.47 -21.01 -0.80
N THR A 184 -3.09 -19.82 -1.23
CA THR A 184 -1.83 -19.21 -0.85
C THR A 184 -1.87 -18.67 0.59
N LEU A 185 -2.88 -17.86 0.93
CA LEU A 185 -2.98 -17.21 2.24
C LEU A 185 -3.00 -18.19 3.42
N ARG A 186 -3.63 -19.37 3.28
CA ARG A 186 -3.66 -20.37 4.37
C ARG A 186 -2.28 -20.93 4.77
N GLN A 187 -1.26 -20.72 3.93
CA GLN A 187 0.10 -21.16 4.19
C GLN A 187 0.88 -20.16 5.05
N PHE A 188 0.35 -18.96 5.29
CA PHE A 188 1.02 -17.88 6.00
C PHE A 188 0.33 -17.57 7.32
N ASP A 189 1.14 -17.32 8.33
CA ASP A 189 0.72 -16.89 9.66
C ASP A 189 0.44 -15.40 9.71
N ALA A 190 1.18 -14.61 8.92
CA ALA A 190 1.01 -13.17 8.78
C ALA A 190 1.35 -12.69 7.37
N VAL A 191 0.70 -11.60 6.97
CA VAL A 191 0.96 -10.84 5.75
C VAL A 191 1.42 -9.44 6.15
N ILE A 192 2.58 -9.03 5.67
CA ILE A 192 3.19 -7.72 5.93
C ILE A 192 3.11 -6.91 4.64
N TRP A 193 2.39 -5.80 4.65
CA TRP A 193 2.44 -4.81 3.57
C TRP A 193 3.58 -3.86 3.87
N ASN A 194 4.66 -4.00 3.11
CA ASN A 194 5.81 -3.12 3.18
C ASN A 194 5.59 -1.91 2.28
N ASN A 195 5.22 -0.78 2.89
CA ASN A 195 5.10 0.50 2.18
C ASN A 195 4.20 0.43 0.93
N VAL A 196 3.19 -0.46 0.96
CA VAL A 196 2.25 -0.64 -0.15
C VAL A 196 1.43 0.63 -0.34
N SER A 197 1.45 1.20 -1.54
CA SER A 197 0.59 2.33 -1.92
C SER A 197 -0.22 2.00 -3.17
N GLY A 198 -1.44 2.52 -3.22
CA GLY A 198 -2.41 2.31 -4.27
C GLY A 198 -3.30 1.10 -4.06
N ASP A 199 -4.33 1.04 -4.89
CA ASP A 199 -5.22 -0.11 -4.95
C ASP A 199 -4.57 -1.26 -5.72
N VAL A 200 -4.11 -2.27 -4.98
CA VAL A 200 -3.23 -3.34 -5.48
C VAL A 200 -3.90 -4.71 -5.62
N LEU A 201 -5.13 -4.88 -5.11
CA LEU A 201 -5.83 -6.16 -5.11
C LEU A 201 -7.08 -6.17 -6.00
N THR A 202 -7.26 -7.26 -6.74
CA THR A 202 -8.51 -7.55 -7.47
C THR A 202 -9.69 -7.77 -6.51
N LEU A 203 -10.92 -7.75 -7.03
CA LEU A 203 -12.12 -7.96 -6.20
C LEU A 203 -12.16 -9.35 -5.56
N SER A 204 -11.63 -10.38 -6.24
CA SER A 204 -11.54 -11.72 -5.68
C SER A 204 -10.46 -11.82 -4.61
N GLN A 205 -9.32 -11.15 -4.83
CA GLN A 205 -8.21 -11.08 -3.89
C GLN A 205 -8.59 -10.34 -2.59
N ARG A 206 -9.26 -9.17 -2.71
CA ARG A 206 -9.82 -8.44 -1.56
C ARG A 206 -10.71 -9.34 -0.69
N ARG A 207 -11.61 -10.09 -1.33
CA ARG A 207 -12.52 -11.02 -0.64
C ARG A 207 -11.77 -12.18 0.02
N ALA A 208 -10.74 -12.71 -0.61
CA ALA A 208 -9.90 -13.74 -0.01
C ALA A 208 -9.14 -13.21 1.21
N PHE A 209 -8.56 -12.01 1.11
CA PHE A 209 -7.86 -11.34 2.20
C PHE A 209 -8.78 -11.08 3.39
N GLN A 210 -9.94 -10.47 3.15
CA GLN A 210 -10.94 -10.20 4.20
C GLN A 210 -11.34 -11.49 4.93
N ARG A 211 -11.64 -12.56 4.20
CA ARG A 211 -12.02 -13.84 4.82
C ARG A 211 -10.88 -14.46 5.61
N TRP A 212 -9.67 -14.48 5.06
CA TRP A 212 -8.49 -15.02 5.73
C TRP A 212 -8.18 -14.27 7.02
N LEU A 213 -8.23 -12.93 6.97
CA LEU A 213 -8.02 -12.10 8.15
C LEU A 213 -9.09 -12.37 9.21
N ASN A 214 -10.37 -12.29 8.86
CA ASN A 214 -11.47 -12.55 9.82
C ASN A 214 -11.41 -13.96 10.44
N ALA A 215 -10.83 -14.93 9.73
CA ALA A 215 -10.65 -16.30 10.18
C ALA A 215 -9.41 -16.53 11.07
N GLY A 216 -8.64 -15.49 11.40
CA GLY A 216 -7.48 -15.60 12.30
C GLY A 216 -6.12 -15.30 11.67
N GLY A 217 -6.10 -14.90 10.39
CA GLY A 217 -4.91 -14.34 9.75
C GLY A 217 -4.40 -13.09 10.47
N ALA A 218 -3.17 -12.68 10.18
CA ALA A 218 -2.60 -11.47 10.74
C ALA A 218 -2.07 -10.51 9.67
N PHE A 219 -2.34 -9.23 9.82
CA PHE A 219 -1.94 -8.18 8.91
C PHE A 219 -1.03 -7.17 9.63
N ILE A 220 0.10 -6.85 9.01
CA ILE A 220 0.99 -5.76 9.42
C ILE A 220 1.02 -4.77 8.25
N GLY A 221 0.70 -3.49 8.49
CA GLY A 221 0.90 -2.41 7.53
C GLY A 221 1.99 -1.44 7.99
N VAL A 222 2.87 -1.02 7.08
CA VAL A 222 3.95 -0.07 7.38
C VAL A 222 3.83 1.18 6.51
N HIS A 223 3.90 2.33 7.16
CA HIS A 223 4.00 3.68 6.59
C HIS A 223 3.00 3.91 5.44
N SER A 224 3.47 3.93 4.19
CA SER A 224 2.66 4.17 2.98
C SER A 224 1.44 3.25 2.84
N SER A 225 1.43 2.10 3.53
CA SER A 225 0.24 1.23 3.65
C SER A 225 -1.00 1.93 4.21
N ALA A 226 -0.85 3.07 4.89
CA ALA A 226 -1.98 3.96 5.16
C ALA A 226 -1.69 5.43 4.81
N GLY A 227 -0.88 5.69 3.79
CA GLY A 227 -0.45 7.04 3.37
C GLY A 227 -1.13 7.57 2.11
N ASP A 228 -2.08 6.84 1.53
CA ASP A 228 -2.71 7.28 0.28
C ASP A 228 -3.74 8.41 0.55
N PRO A 229 -3.73 9.49 -0.25
CA PRO A 229 -4.72 10.55 -0.12
C PRO A 229 -6.14 10.10 -0.50
N VAL A 230 -6.27 9.03 -1.29
CA VAL A 230 -7.56 8.42 -1.65
C VAL A 230 -7.46 6.90 -1.63
N TYR A 231 -8.48 6.27 -1.04
CA TYR A 231 -8.67 4.82 -1.07
C TYR A 231 -9.86 4.46 -1.96
N PHE A 232 -9.68 3.49 -2.86
CA PHE A 232 -10.75 2.92 -3.69
C PHE A 232 -11.28 1.58 -3.15
N TRP A 233 -11.17 1.41 -1.83
CA TRP A 233 -11.62 0.25 -1.08
C TRP A 233 -11.92 0.63 0.37
N ASP A 234 -13.08 1.24 0.63
CA ASP A 234 -13.41 1.85 1.93
C ASP A 234 -13.24 0.93 3.15
N TRP A 235 -13.47 -0.38 2.99
CA TRP A 235 -13.22 -1.35 4.07
C TRP A 235 -11.79 -1.28 4.62
N TYR A 236 -10.80 -1.01 3.77
CA TYR A 236 -9.39 -0.98 4.15
C TYR A 236 -9.07 0.17 5.14
N PRO A 237 -9.28 1.46 4.82
CA PRO A 237 -9.05 2.51 5.80
C PRO A 237 -10.08 2.50 6.94
N ASP A 238 -11.34 2.15 6.70
CA ASP A 238 -12.39 2.37 7.70
C ASP A 238 -12.54 1.22 8.70
N ALA A 239 -12.55 -0.03 8.22
CA ALA A 239 -12.77 -1.20 9.07
C ALA A 239 -11.46 -1.87 9.49
N LEU A 240 -10.50 -2.00 8.57
CA LEU A 240 -9.22 -2.61 8.87
C LEU A 240 -8.34 -1.66 9.68
N LEU A 241 -8.02 -0.49 9.14
CA LEU A 241 -7.10 0.45 9.78
C LEU A 241 -7.78 1.32 10.86
N GLY A 242 -9.02 1.76 10.62
CA GLY A 242 -9.71 2.74 11.45
C GLY A 242 -9.24 4.18 11.23
N ALA A 243 -8.49 4.43 10.16
CA ALA A 243 -7.83 5.70 9.91
C ALA A 243 -7.81 6.01 8.40
N ARG A 244 -8.15 7.27 8.05
CA ARG A 244 -8.03 7.82 6.69
C ARG A 244 -7.00 8.92 6.68
N PHE A 245 -5.92 8.74 5.93
CA PHE A 245 -4.86 9.75 5.79
C PHE A 245 -5.41 11.11 5.32
N ILE A 246 -4.86 12.18 5.89
CA ILE A 246 -5.18 13.56 5.47
C ILE A 246 -3.96 14.39 5.12
N GLY A 247 -2.75 13.89 5.37
CA GLY A 247 -1.53 14.61 5.08
C GLY A 247 -0.40 14.31 6.07
N HIS A 248 0.75 14.87 5.74
CA HIS A 248 1.93 14.97 6.58
C HIS A 248 2.49 16.39 6.49
N PRO A 249 3.37 16.82 7.42
CA PRO A 249 4.04 18.11 7.31
C PRO A 249 4.76 18.28 5.99
N MET A 250 4.79 19.49 5.44
CA MET A 250 5.50 19.76 4.17
C MET A 250 6.80 20.54 4.37
N ASN A 251 6.85 21.47 5.33
CA ASN A 251 7.95 22.42 5.46
C ASN A 251 8.38 22.61 6.92
N PRO A 252 9.41 21.87 7.39
CA PRO A 252 10.06 20.75 6.72
C PRO A 252 9.19 19.47 6.77
N GLN A 253 9.31 18.60 5.75
CA GLN A 253 8.60 17.33 5.68
C GLN A 253 9.04 16.37 6.79
N PHE A 254 10.35 16.18 6.94
CA PHE A 254 10.93 15.33 7.98
C PHE A 254 11.31 16.14 9.21
N GLN A 255 10.75 15.78 10.36
CA GLN A 255 10.92 16.52 11.60
C GLN A 255 11.21 15.60 12.77
N PRO A 256 12.07 15.99 13.73
CA PRO A 256 12.09 15.33 15.02
C PRO A 256 10.73 15.52 15.71
N ALA A 257 10.18 14.46 16.27
CA ALA A 257 9.02 14.53 17.15
C ALA A 257 9.20 13.55 18.32
N ARG A 258 8.66 13.92 19.48
CA ARG A 258 8.58 13.07 20.65
C ARG A 258 7.43 12.08 20.46
N ILE A 259 7.74 10.80 20.63
CA ILE A 259 6.80 9.68 20.59
C ILE A 259 6.58 9.22 22.02
N ALA A 260 5.32 9.21 22.44
CA ALA A 260 4.88 8.66 23.72
C ALA A 260 4.48 7.19 23.57
N VAL A 261 4.86 6.37 24.54
CA VAL A 261 4.62 4.92 24.54
C VAL A 261 3.55 4.56 25.56
N ASN A 262 2.55 3.81 25.11
CA ASN A 262 1.63 3.13 26.01
C ASN A 262 2.30 1.87 26.59
N GLY A 263 3.02 2.02 27.69
CA GLY A 263 3.76 0.94 28.34
C GLY A 263 2.91 -0.24 28.84
N ALA A 264 1.58 -0.08 28.93
CA ALA A 264 0.67 -1.17 29.26
C ALA A 264 0.38 -2.10 28.06
N HIS A 265 0.68 -1.66 26.83
CA HIS A 265 0.42 -2.45 25.64
C HIS A 265 1.48 -3.56 25.47
N PRO A 266 1.12 -4.83 25.18
CA PRO A 266 2.07 -5.94 25.09
C PRO A 266 3.21 -5.71 24.06
N LEU A 267 2.91 -5.02 22.96
CA LEU A 267 3.90 -4.67 21.93
C LEU A 267 4.91 -3.59 22.36
N ALA A 268 4.67 -2.88 23.47
CA ALA A 268 5.58 -1.88 24.02
C ALA A 268 6.71 -2.49 24.87
N ARG A 269 6.77 -3.82 25.02
CA ARG A 269 7.79 -4.49 25.82
C ARG A 269 9.20 -4.12 25.35
N GLY A 270 10.00 -3.62 26.28
CA GLY A 270 11.38 -3.21 26.04
C GLY A 270 11.55 -1.81 25.44
N LEU A 271 10.45 -1.10 25.17
CA LEU A 271 10.50 0.30 24.72
C LEU A 271 10.60 1.25 25.93
N PRO A 272 11.28 2.41 25.79
CA PRO A 272 11.23 3.45 26.81
C PRO A 272 9.82 4.05 26.91
N ALA A 273 9.56 4.85 27.95
CA ALA A 273 8.27 5.56 28.08
C ALA A 273 8.02 6.56 26.94
N GLU A 274 9.10 7.13 26.41
CA GLU A 274 9.09 8.01 25.26
C GLU A 274 10.48 8.03 24.59
N TRP A 275 10.54 8.43 23.33
CA TRP A 275 11.79 8.79 22.66
C TRP A 275 11.53 9.86 21.59
N THR A 276 12.59 10.51 21.12
CA THR A 276 12.50 11.44 19.97
C THR A 276 13.17 10.80 18.77
N MET A 277 12.48 10.79 17.65
CA MET A 277 13.05 10.36 16.37
C MET A 277 12.62 11.34 15.27
N LYS A 278 13.33 11.31 14.14
CA LYS A 278 13.02 12.12 12.96
C LYS A 278 12.43 11.22 11.90
N ASP A 279 11.24 11.55 11.40
CA ASP A 279 10.59 10.87 10.28
C ASP A 279 9.55 11.82 9.64
N GLU A 280 8.72 11.30 8.74
CA GLU A 280 7.50 11.90 8.24
C GLU A 280 6.29 11.50 9.11
N TRP A 281 5.51 12.49 9.55
CA TRP A 281 4.43 12.28 10.51
C TRP A 281 3.04 12.33 9.86
N TYR A 282 2.42 11.18 9.69
CA TYR A 282 1.07 11.09 9.11
C TYR A 282 0.01 11.55 10.10
N SER A 283 -0.96 12.29 9.58
CA SER A 283 -2.17 12.65 10.30
C SER A 283 -3.37 12.03 9.61
N PHE A 284 -4.40 11.69 10.41
CA PHE A 284 -5.56 10.97 9.96
C PHE A 284 -6.85 11.74 10.29
N ARG A 285 -7.83 11.67 9.38
CA ARG A 285 -9.17 12.23 9.57
C ARG A 285 -9.90 11.55 10.72
N THR A 286 -9.73 10.24 10.82
CA THR A 286 -10.39 9.38 11.81
C THR A 286 -9.32 8.85 12.74
N ASN A 287 -9.57 8.93 14.03
CA ASN A 287 -8.70 8.35 15.03
C ASN A 287 -9.05 6.86 15.19
N PRO A 288 -8.08 5.93 15.08
CA PRO A 288 -8.35 4.49 15.12
C PRO A 288 -9.01 4.02 16.43
N ARG A 289 -8.91 4.78 17.52
CA ARG A 289 -9.65 4.47 18.76
C ARG A 289 -11.16 4.44 18.57
N THR A 290 -11.72 5.13 17.57
CA THR A 290 -13.17 5.14 17.32
C THR A 290 -13.72 3.78 16.91
N ILE A 291 -12.85 2.87 16.45
CA ILE A 291 -13.21 1.48 16.13
C ILE A 291 -12.71 0.49 17.18
N GLY A 292 -12.23 0.97 18.34
CA GLY A 292 -11.73 0.13 19.43
C GLY A 292 -10.27 -0.30 19.31
N ALA A 293 -9.51 0.29 18.37
CA ALA A 293 -8.09 -0.02 18.21
C ALA A 293 -7.28 0.32 19.48
N GLN A 294 -6.30 -0.54 19.79
CA GLN A 294 -5.40 -0.37 20.93
C GLN A 294 -4.12 0.34 20.47
N VAL A 295 -3.96 1.59 20.91
CA VAL A 295 -2.81 2.42 20.53
C VAL A 295 -1.58 2.04 21.33
N VAL A 296 -0.47 1.82 20.63
CA VAL A 296 0.86 1.53 21.20
C VAL A 296 1.68 2.81 21.30
N LEU A 297 1.69 3.62 20.24
CA LEU A 297 2.48 4.84 20.14
C LEU A 297 1.61 6.03 19.74
N SER A 298 1.91 7.20 20.30
CA SER A 298 1.29 8.47 19.92
C SER A 298 2.33 9.56 19.75
N LEU A 299 2.09 10.53 18.86
CA LEU A 299 2.93 11.72 18.74
C LEU A 299 2.55 12.78 19.77
N ASP A 300 3.57 13.43 20.34
CA ASP A 300 3.40 14.68 21.05
C ASP A 300 3.45 15.85 20.07
N GLU A 301 2.28 16.40 19.72
CA GLU A 301 2.19 17.49 18.75
C GLU A 301 2.74 18.84 19.23
N SER A 302 3.18 18.96 20.48
CA SER A 302 3.93 20.13 20.95
C SER A 302 5.41 20.10 20.54
N SER A 303 5.91 18.93 20.12
CA SER A 303 7.32 18.71 19.79
C SER A 303 7.69 18.95 18.32
N TYR A 304 6.71 19.13 17.44
CA TYR A 304 6.91 19.33 16.01
C TYR A 304 5.83 20.25 15.40
N LYS A 305 5.95 20.58 14.11
CA LYS A 305 5.02 21.43 13.38
C LYS A 305 4.13 20.61 12.42
N PRO A 306 2.88 20.29 12.79
CA PRO A 306 1.91 19.56 11.96
C PRO A 306 1.23 20.48 10.92
N ASP A 307 2.04 21.14 10.10
CA ASP A 307 1.55 22.06 9.06
C ASP A 307 1.64 21.37 7.69
N GLY A 308 0.47 21.04 7.15
CA GLY A 308 0.31 20.41 5.84
C GLY A 308 0.42 21.39 4.67
N PRO A 309 0.18 20.92 3.44
CA PRO A 309 0.21 21.77 2.26
C PRO A 309 -0.79 22.93 2.39
N MET A 310 -0.41 24.11 1.89
CA MET A 310 -1.23 25.33 1.92
C MET A 310 -1.73 25.75 3.32
N GLY A 311 -0.97 25.43 4.38
CA GLY A 311 -1.34 25.80 5.75
C GLY A 311 -2.46 24.96 6.36
N GLN A 312 -2.72 23.78 5.79
CA GLN A 312 -3.63 22.81 6.40
C GLN A 312 -3.16 22.45 7.81
N ASN A 313 -4.03 22.62 8.81
CA ASN A 313 -3.77 22.16 10.16
C ASN A 313 -3.92 20.62 10.21
N LEU A 314 -2.84 19.92 10.52
CA LEU A 314 -2.82 18.45 10.63
C LEU A 314 -2.93 17.95 12.08
N ARG A 315 -3.16 18.83 13.06
CA ARG A 315 -3.35 18.43 14.46
C ARG A 315 -4.57 17.52 14.62
N MET A 316 -4.38 16.42 15.33
CA MET A 316 -5.38 15.45 15.77
C MET A 316 -5.71 15.61 17.27
N GLY A 317 -4.81 16.18 18.05
CA GLY A 317 -4.89 16.21 19.52
C GLY A 317 -4.41 14.89 20.12
N ASP A 318 -5.26 13.86 20.09
CA ASP A 318 -4.81 12.47 20.27
C ASP A 318 -4.32 11.96 18.92
N HIS A 319 -3.00 11.76 18.81
CA HIS A 319 -2.31 11.46 17.54
C HIS A 319 -1.66 10.06 17.55
N PRO A 320 -2.44 8.98 17.39
CA PRO A 320 -1.89 7.63 17.24
C PRO A 320 -1.01 7.49 16.00
N ILE A 321 0.13 6.81 16.15
CA ILE A 321 1.07 6.52 15.05
C ILE A 321 1.50 5.06 14.99
N ALA A 322 1.16 4.25 16.01
CA ALA A 322 1.16 2.80 15.88
C ALA A 322 0.06 2.18 16.76
N TRP A 323 -0.69 1.23 16.23
CA TRP A 323 -1.82 0.62 16.93
C TRP A 323 -2.09 -0.80 16.45
N THR A 324 -2.86 -1.53 17.25
CA THR A 324 -3.44 -2.82 16.87
C THR A 324 -4.95 -2.74 16.77
N ASN A 325 -5.56 -3.63 16.00
CA ASN A 325 -7.01 -3.82 15.95
C ASN A 325 -7.34 -5.30 15.75
N CYS A 326 -8.55 -5.70 16.16
CA CYS A 326 -9.08 -7.02 15.93
C CYS A 326 -10.25 -6.97 14.95
N LEU A 327 -10.21 -7.82 13.92
CA LEU A 327 -11.31 -7.99 12.96
C LEU A 327 -11.74 -9.45 12.99
N GLY A 328 -12.85 -9.74 13.67
CA GLY A 328 -13.19 -11.12 14.03
C GLY A 328 -12.02 -11.71 14.84
N LYS A 329 -11.48 -12.84 14.39
CA LYS A 329 -10.28 -13.45 15.01
C LYS A 329 -8.95 -12.89 14.48
N GLY A 330 -9.03 -12.01 13.49
CA GLY A 330 -7.89 -11.47 12.77
C GLY A 330 -7.14 -10.41 13.56
N ARG A 331 -5.82 -10.45 13.48
CA ARG A 331 -4.91 -9.49 14.12
C ARG A 331 -4.46 -8.44 13.12
N MET A 332 -4.59 -7.17 13.44
CA MET A 332 -4.01 -6.08 12.68
C MET A 332 -3.01 -5.32 13.55
N PHE A 333 -1.85 -5.01 12.98
CA PHE A 333 -0.96 -3.95 13.46
C PHE A 333 -0.68 -2.98 12.31
N TYR A 334 -0.63 -1.69 12.63
CA TYR A 334 -0.19 -0.66 11.71
C TYR A 334 0.79 0.28 12.41
N ALA A 335 1.84 0.68 11.69
CA ALA A 335 2.74 1.76 12.09
C ALA A 335 2.82 2.81 10.96
N ALA A 336 2.57 4.07 11.30
CA ALA A 336 2.72 5.22 10.41
C ALA A 336 4.19 5.63 10.19
N ILE A 337 5.09 5.21 11.08
CA ILE A 337 6.53 5.40 11.00
C ILE A 337 7.12 4.61 9.82
N GLY A 338 8.11 5.15 9.09
CA GLY A 338 8.85 4.39 8.09
C GLY A 338 9.25 5.10 6.79
N HIS A 339 9.21 6.43 6.68
CA HIS A 339 9.64 7.08 5.43
C HIS A 339 11.16 7.04 5.28
N LEU A 340 11.88 7.45 6.31
CA LEU A 340 13.34 7.56 6.23
C LEU A 340 14.00 6.17 6.32
N PRO A 341 14.99 5.84 5.48
CA PRO A 341 15.75 4.59 5.61
C PRO A 341 16.35 4.40 7.01
N GLU A 342 16.79 5.49 7.64
CA GLU A 342 17.40 5.50 8.98
C GLU A 342 16.43 5.05 10.08
N THR A 343 15.12 5.23 9.87
CA THR A 343 14.07 4.80 10.80
C THR A 343 14.18 3.31 11.12
N TYR A 344 14.52 2.48 10.12
CA TYR A 344 14.64 1.03 10.29
C TYR A 344 15.90 0.59 11.06
N ASN A 345 16.82 1.52 11.32
CA ASN A 345 17.98 1.33 12.19
C ASN A 345 17.80 1.96 13.59
N ASP A 346 16.71 2.69 13.82
CA ASP A 346 16.37 3.17 15.16
C ASP A 346 16.05 1.97 16.06
N PRO A 347 16.75 1.80 17.21
CA PRO A 347 16.60 0.60 18.02
C PRO A 347 15.21 0.46 18.64
N HIS A 348 14.51 1.56 18.91
CA HIS A 348 13.18 1.54 19.50
C HIS A 348 12.13 1.19 18.46
N TYR A 349 12.21 1.77 17.26
CA TYR A 349 11.31 1.41 16.17
C TYR A 349 11.53 -0.03 15.68
N ALA A 350 12.80 -0.44 15.52
CA ALA A 350 13.13 -1.82 15.16
C ALA A 350 12.56 -2.82 16.18
N ALA A 351 12.70 -2.54 17.49
CA ALA A 351 12.13 -3.38 18.54
C ALA A 351 10.59 -3.44 18.49
N LEU A 352 9.90 -2.32 18.24
CA LEU A 352 8.44 -2.30 18.06
C LEU A 352 8.01 -3.17 16.87
N LEU A 353 8.65 -2.98 15.71
CA LEU A 353 8.29 -3.70 14.49
C LEU A 353 8.54 -5.20 14.65
N GLU A 354 9.66 -5.58 15.26
CA GLU A 354 9.98 -6.98 15.56
C GLU A 354 8.98 -7.59 16.55
N ASN A 355 8.61 -6.87 17.62
CA ASN A 355 7.54 -7.27 18.55
C ASN A 355 6.20 -7.49 17.82
N ALA A 356 5.83 -6.57 16.92
CA ALA A 356 4.58 -6.63 16.18
C ALA A 356 4.53 -7.83 15.22
N ILE A 357 5.62 -8.09 14.49
CA ILE A 357 5.72 -9.26 13.60
C ILE A 357 5.67 -10.56 14.41
N ALA A 358 6.40 -10.64 15.53
CA ALA A 358 6.38 -11.80 16.41
C ALA A 358 4.95 -12.09 16.95
N TRP A 359 4.26 -11.06 17.43
CA TRP A 359 2.88 -11.15 17.91
C TRP A 359 1.93 -11.61 16.81
N ALA A 360 1.96 -10.96 15.64
CA ALA A 360 1.11 -11.28 14.50
C ALA A 360 1.26 -12.75 14.07
N ALA A 361 2.51 -13.22 14.04
CA ALA A 361 2.87 -14.57 13.61
C ALA A 361 2.46 -15.65 14.63
N THR A 362 2.62 -15.40 15.93
CA THR A 362 2.57 -16.45 16.97
C THR A 362 1.40 -16.38 17.94
N ASP A 363 0.85 -15.20 18.24
CA ASP A 363 -0.21 -15.04 19.24
C ASP A 363 -1.59 -15.21 18.60
N LYS A 364 -1.98 -16.44 18.29
CA LYS A 364 -3.25 -16.73 17.59
C LYS A 364 -4.51 -16.37 18.39
N GLN A 365 -4.40 -16.16 19.69
CA GLN A 365 -5.53 -15.93 20.60
C GLN A 365 -5.72 -14.45 20.97
N ALA A 366 -4.85 -13.55 20.49
CA ALA A 366 -4.90 -12.13 20.85
C ALA A 366 -6.28 -11.47 20.63
N CYS A 367 -7.05 -11.96 19.65
CA CYS A 367 -8.36 -11.45 19.28
C CYS A 367 -9.54 -12.38 19.64
N ASP A 368 -9.33 -13.43 20.43
CA ASP A 368 -10.39 -14.40 20.76
C ASP A 368 -11.42 -13.88 21.78
N LYS A 369 -11.15 -12.73 22.41
CA LYS A 369 -11.98 -12.14 23.48
C LYS A 369 -12.88 -10.98 23.03
N HIS A 370 -12.95 -10.72 21.72
CA HIS A 370 -13.71 -9.60 21.15
C HIS A 370 -15.04 -10.02 20.52
#